data_AF-A0A7D8A0G3-F1
#
_entry.id   AF-A0A7D8A0G3-F1
#
_cell.length_a   1.000
_cell.length_b   1.000
_cell.length_c   1.000
_cell.angle_alpha   90.00
_cell.angle_beta   90.00
_cell.angle_gamma   90.00
#
_symmetry.space_group_name_H-M   'P 1'
#
loop_
_entity.id
_entity.type
_entity.pdbx_description
1 polymer ?
#
loop_
_entity_poly.entity_id
_entity_poly.type
_entity_poly.pdbx_seq_one_letter_code
_entity_poly.pdbx_strand_id
1 'polypeptide(L)'
;MSREHFLRTRKGTVSDHHKAYLGMDVPEGYFVKSKQSILDLIKAEKKETKVFYLRRLFQMAASVTLLVVLTIWLQFVNKPHTETSEITFDSILITSLFVEDDSVDAFAEGILVSEVLVEAEKSEQDLENIFINSLFVEDSLIDSYAKESLLNHIVL
;
A
#
# COMPACT_ATOMS: atom_id res chain seq x y z
N MET A 1 51.38 12.90 11.78
CA MET A 1 51.09 14.07 10.91
C MET A 1 49.58 14.14 10.71
N SER A 2 48.91 15.25 11.06
CA SER A 2 47.44 15.35 11.13
C SER A 2 46.79 15.53 9.75
N ARG A 3 45.58 14.95 9.54
CA ARG A 3 44.77 15.00 8.29
C ARG A 3 44.53 16.42 7.77
N GLU A 4 44.49 17.40 8.67
CA GLU A 4 44.28 18.83 8.40
C GLU A 4 45.36 19.45 7.49
N HIS A 5 46.56 18.89 7.45
CA HIS A 5 47.70 19.48 6.71
C HIS A 5 47.72 19.11 5.22
N PHE A 6 47.01 18.04 4.81
CA PHE A 6 46.94 17.61 3.41
C PHE A 6 46.06 18.52 2.55
N LEU A 7 45.08 19.20 3.17
CA LEU A 7 44.04 19.96 2.46
C LEU A 7 44.32 21.47 2.33
N ARG A 8 45.45 21.98 2.84
CA ARG A 8 45.82 23.41 2.73
C ARG A 8 46.32 23.77 1.32
N THR A 9 45.99 24.99 0.91
CA THR A 9 46.06 25.61 -0.44
C THR A 9 47.10 25.04 -1.41
N ARG A 10 46.60 24.50 -2.54
CA ARG A 10 47.37 23.96 -3.68
C ARG A 10 48.24 25.04 -4.33
N LYS A 11 49.55 25.03 -4.06
CA LYS A 11 50.57 25.73 -4.84
C LYS A 11 51.62 24.70 -5.28
N GLY A 12 51.68 24.40 -6.58
CA GLY A 12 52.59 23.41 -7.16
C GLY A 12 51.90 22.43 -8.10
N THR A 13 52.67 21.59 -8.78
CA THR A 13 52.16 20.50 -9.63
C THR A 13 51.84 19.26 -8.80
N VAL A 14 51.03 18.35 -9.34
CA VAL A 14 50.64 17.09 -8.65
C VAL A 14 51.86 16.24 -8.25
N SER A 15 52.94 16.30 -9.04
CA SER A 15 54.19 15.59 -8.75
C SER A 15 54.90 16.13 -7.50
N ASP A 16 54.89 17.45 -7.32
CA ASP A 16 55.54 18.13 -6.19
C ASP A 16 54.90 17.71 -4.86
N HIS A 17 53.57 17.53 -4.87
CA HIS A 17 52.82 17.05 -3.71
C HIS A 17 53.09 15.58 -3.40
N HIS A 18 53.18 14.73 -4.42
CA HIS A 18 53.51 13.31 -4.23
C HIS A 18 54.88 13.15 -3.56
N LYS A 19 55.87 13.91 -4.00
CA LYS A 19 57.21 13.92 -3.41
C LYS A 19 57.20 14.45 -1.97
N ALA A 20 56.55 15.59 -1.73
CA ALA A 20 56.51 16.20 -0.40
C ALA A 20 55.77 15.34 0.64
N TYR A 21 54.76 14.58 0.23
CA TYR A 21 53.92 13.79 1.14
C TYR A 21 54.39 12.34 1.29
N LEU A 22 54.79 11.68 0.20
CA LEU A 22 55.18 10.27 0.21
C LEU A 22 56.71 10.07 0.22
N GLY A 23 57.49 11.14 0.11
CA GLY A 23 58.96 11.10 0.10
C GLY A 23 59.56 10.49 -1.16
N MET A 24 58.75 10.27 -2.21
CA MET A 24 59.15 9.59 -3.43
C MET A 24 58.66 10.32 -4.67
N ASP A 25 59.48 10.35 -5.72
CA ASP A 25 59.11 10.93 -7.01
C ASP A 25 58.09 10.04 -7.74
N VAL A 26 57.21 10.66 -8.53
CA VAL A 26 56.26 9.93 -9.38
C VAL A 26 57.04 9.26 -10.51
N PRO A 27 56.91 7.93 -10.70
CA PRO A 27 57.56 7.25 -11.82
C PRO A 27 57.13 7.81 -13.18
N GLU A 28 58.06 7.90 -14.11
CA GLU A 28 57.81 8.43 -15.44
C GLU A 28 56.67 7.65 -16.13
N GLY A 29 55.69 8.38 -16.66
CA GLY A 29 54.57 7.80 -17.40
C GLY A 29 53.52 7.05 -16.56
N TYR A 30 53.61 7.01 -15.22
CA TYR A 30 52.67 6.28 -14.35
C TYR A 30 51.20 6.61 -14.63
N PHE A 31 50.85 7.91 -14.66
CA PHE A 31 49.48 8.34 -14.89
C PHE A 31 48.99 8.08 -16.32
N VAL A 32 49.89 8.16 -17.30
CA VAL A 32 49.55 7.88 -18.70
C VAL A 32 49.24 6.38 -18.86
N LYS A 33 50.09 5.51 -18.31
CA LYS A 33 49.90 4.07 -18.31
C LYS A 33 48.65 3.64 -17.55
N SER A 34 48.39 4.24 -16.38
CA SER A 34 47.20 3.94 -15.57
C SER A 34 45.92 4.30 -16.31
N LYS A 35 45.83 5.50 -16.90
CA LYS A 35 44.66 5.92 -17.70
C LYS A 35 44.43 5.00 -18.89
N GLN A 36 45.49 4.65 -19.61
CA GLN A 36 45.40 3.75 -20.75
C GLN A 36 44.93 2.35 -20.33
N SER A 37 45.49 1.81 -19.25
CA SER A 37 45.08 0.51 -18.69
C SER A 37 43.60 0.48 -18.28
N ILE A 38 43.09 1.56 -17.67
CA ILE A 38 41.67 1.66 -17.30
C ILE A 38 40.79 1.72 -18.54
N LEU A 39 41.18 2.49 -19.56
CA LEU A 39 40.45 2.55 -20.84
C LEU A 39 40.41 1.20 -21.55
N ASP A 40 41.51 0.47 -21.54
CA ASP A 40 41.60 -0.85 -22.18
C ASP A 40 40.79 -1.89 -21.41
N LEU A 41 40.75 -1.81 -20.06
CA LEU A 41 39.86 -2.61 -19.21
C LEU A 41 38.37 -2.35 -19.53
N ILE A 42 37.95 -1.07 -19.63
CA ILE A 42 36.56 -0.71 -19.96
C ILE A 42 36.18 -1.15 -21.37
N LYS A 43 37.12 -1.11 -22.32
CA LYS A 43 36.88 -1.59 -23.69
C LYS A 43 36.80 -3.12 -23.77
N ALA A 44 37.57 -3.81 -22.94
CA ALA A 44 37.57 -5.28 -22.85
C ALA A 44 36.36 -5.81 -22.06
N GLU A 45 35.76 -4.99 -21.19
CA GLU A 45 34.51 -5.31 -20.50
C GLU A 45 33.37 -5.42 -21.52
N LYS A 46 32.91 -6.65 -21.76
CA LYS A 46 31.72 -6.90 -22.59
C LYS A 46 30.54 -6.18 -21.92
N LYS A 47 29.92 -5.27 -22.66
CA LYS A 47 28.64 -4.65 -22.26
C LYS A 47 27.63 -5.78 -22.04
N GLU A 48 27.38 -6.14 -20.78
CA GLU A 48 26.27 -6.98 -20.38
C GLU A 48 25.02 -6.48 -21.11
N THR A 49 24.47 -7.32 -21.97
CA THR A 49 23.35 -6.97 -22.83
C THR A 49 22.18 -6.59 -21.93
N LYS A 50 21.61 -5.40 -22.12
CA LYS A 50 20.33 -5.04 -21.48
C LYS A 50 19.29 -6.07 -21.93
N VAL A 51 18.96 -7.01 -21.07
CA VAL A 51 17.94 -8.03 -21.31
C VAL A 51 16.57 -7.36 -21.20
N PHE A 52 16.21 -6.56 -22.21
CA PHE A 52 14.87 -5.98 -22.35
C PHE A 52 14.03 -6.88 -23.24
N TYR A 53 13.75 -8.09 -22.77
CA TYR A 53 12.73 -8.97 -23.36
C TYR A 53 11.46 -8.92 -22.49
N LEU A 54 10.81 -7.76 -22.44
CA LEU A 54 9.41 -7.71 -22.03
C LEU A 54 8.58 -8.10 -23.25
N ARG A 55 8.19 -9.38 -23.30
CA ARG A 55 7.33 -9.95 -24.34
C ARG A 55 6.03 -9.14 -24.41
N ARG A 56 5.77 -8.50 -25.56
CA ARG A 56 4.59 -7.67 -25.85
C ARG A 56 3.34 -8.56 -25.97
N LEU A 57 2.76 -8.97 -24.84
CA LEU A 57 1.53 -9.78 -24.80
C LEU A 57 0.24 -8.98 -24.57
N PHE A 58 0.30 -7.65 -24.43
CA PHE A 58 -0.88 -6.85 -24.04
C PHE A 58 -1.59 -6.12 -25.20
N GLN A 59 -1.55 -6.63 -26.43
CA GLN A 59 -2.29 -5.99 -27.53
C GLN A 59 -3.80 -6.22 -27.47
N MET A 60 -4.27 -7.14 -26.62
CA MET A 60 -5.69 -7.43 -26.40
C MET A 60 -6.18 -6.97 -25.02
N ALA A 61 -5.40 -6.17 -24.28
CA ALA A 61 -5.83 -5.71 -22.96
C ALA A 61 -6.92 -4.63 -23.06
N ALA A 62 -6.76 -3.66 -23.96
CA ALA A 62 -7.68 -2.50 -24.04
C ALA A 62 -9.13 -2.89 -24.37
N SER A 63 -9.34 -3.82 -25.30
CA SER A 63 -10.68 -4.31 -25.65
C SER A 63 -11.31 -5.10 -24.49
N VAL A 64 -10.52 -5.95 -23.83
CA VAL A 64 -10.99 -6.74 -22.68
C VAL A 64 -11.32 -5.84 -21.50
N THR A 65 -10.49 -4.83 -21.19
CA THR A 65 -10.78 -3.88 -20.12
C THR A 65 -12.01 -3.02 -20.43
N LEU A 66 -12.24 -2.65 -21.69
CA LEU A 66 -13.43 -1.92 -22.09
C LEU A 66 -14.69 -2.77 -21.86
N LEU A 67 -14.66 -4.04 -22.29
CA LEU A 67 -15.78 -4.96 -22.07
C LEU A 67 -16.05 -5.18 -20.58
N VAL A 68 -15.02 -5.31 -19.73
CA VAL A 68 -15.19 -5.46 -18.28
C VAL A 68 -15.78 -4.20 -17.64
N VAL A 69 -15.33 -3.01 -18.03
CA VAL A 69 -15.91 -1.76 -17.52
C VAL A 69 -17.35 -1.58 -18.00
N LEU A 70 -17.64 -1.94 -19.26
CA LEU A 70 -18.97 -1.86 -19.83
C LEU A 70 -19.95 -2.83 -19.16
N THR A 71 -19.52 -4.06 -18.84
CA THR A 71 -20.37 -5.03 -18.14
C THR A 71 -20.61 -4.62 -16.68
N ILE A 72 -19.62 -4.06 -15.99
CA ILE A 72 -19.81 -3.48 -14.64
C ILE A 72 -20.79 -2.30 -14.70
N TRP A 73 -20.65 -1.42 -15.70
CA TRP A 73 -21.55 -0.28 -15.90
C TRP A 73 -23.00 -0.74 -16.18
N LEU A 74 -23.18 -1.69 -17.10
CA LEU A 74 -24.49 -2.27 -17.39
C LEU A 74 -25.11 -2.95 -16.17
N GLN A 75 -24.32 -3.66 -15.36
CA GLN A 75 -24.80 -4.23 -14.10
C GLN A 75 -25.15 -3.17 -13.06
N PHE A 76 -24.48 -2.02 -13.04
CA PHE A 76 -24.80 -0.92 -12.13
C PHE A 76 -26.09 -0.19 -12.51
N VAL A 77 -26.31 0.02 -13.82
CA VAL A 77 -27.54 0.67 -14.34
C VAL A 77 -28.74 -0.27 -14.29
N ASN A 78 -28.54 -1.56 -14.56
CA ASN A 78 -29.59 -2.58 -14.55
C ASN A 78 -29.59 -3.41 -13.27
N LYS A 79 -29.09 -2.88 -12.15
CA LYS A 79 -29.56 -3.41 -10.87
C LYS A 79 -31.09 -3.33 -10.97
N PRO A 80 -31.86 -4.42 -10.79
CA PRO A 80 -33.20 -4.18 -10.28
C PRO A 80 -32.98 -3.24 -9.10
N HIS A 81 -33.77 -2.19 -8.97
CA HIS A 81 -33.95 -1.62 -7.65
C HIS A 81 -34.34 -2.83 -6.79
N THR A 82 -33.36 -3.44 -6.14
CA THR A 82 -33.57 -4.01 -4.85
C THR A 82 -33.98 -2.77 -4.11
N GLU A 83 -35.30 -2.63 -3.99
CA GLU A 83 -35.97 -1.87 -2.96
C GLU A 83 -35.42 -2.38 -1.62
N THR A 84 -34.14 -2.16 -1.35
CA THR A 84 -33.73 -1.63 -0.07
C THR A 84 -34.20 -0.20 -0.14
N SER A 85 -35.52 -0.03 -0.05
CA SER A 85 -36.08 1.20 0.45
C SER A 85 -35.41 1.30 1.82
N GLU A 86 -34.28 2.01 1.90
CA GLU A 86 -33.96 2.71 3.12
C GLU A 86 -35.19 3.57 3.30
N ILE A 87 -36.11 3.07 4.13
CA ILE A 87 -37.31 3.76 4.52
C ILE A 87 -36.79 4.95 5.32
N THR A 88 -36.38 5.99 4.61
CA THR A 88 -35.96 7.24 5.21
C THR A 88 -37.15 7.77 6.00
N PHE A 89 -36.92 8.34 7.19
CA PHE A 89 -38.00 8.96 7.97
C PHE A 89 -38.89 9.86 7.12
N ASP A 90 -38.29 10.55 6.14
CA ASP A 90 -38.99 11.36 5.14
C ASP A 90 -40.00 10.55 4.31
N SER A 91 -39.67 9.33 3.88
CA SER A 91 -40.58 8.45 3.16
C SER A 91 -41.75 7.96 4.04
N ILE A 92 -41.53 7.67 5.32
CA ILE A 92 -42.60 7.29 6.28
C ILE A 92 -43.58 8.44 6.47
N LEU A 93 -43.05 9.67 6.65
CA LEU A 93 -43.88 10.87 6.83
C LEU A 93 -44.69 11.17 5.56
N ILE A 94 -44.12 10.96 4.37
CA ILE A 94 -44.84 11.11 3.12
C ILE A 94 -45.91 10.03 2.98
N THR A 95 -45.58 8.77 3.27
CA THR A 95 -46.55 7.65 3.23
C THR A 95 -47.68 7.85 4.24
N SER A 96 -47.39 8.42 5.42
CA SER A 96 -48.38 8.78 6.43
C SER A 96 -49.45 9.76 5.93
N LEU A 97 -49.15 10.59 4.92
CA LEU A 97 -50.14 11.52 4.33
C LEU A 97 -51.18 10.81 3.46
N PHE A 98 -50.91 9.57 3.05
CA PHE A 98 -51.79 8.77 2.19
C PHE A 98 -52.49 7.63 2.93
N VAL A 99 -52.27 7.51 4.24
CA VAL A 99 -52.94 6.50 5.09
C VAL A 99 -54.34 7.01 5.44
N GLU A 100 -55.33 6.13 5.35
CA GLU A 100 -56.72 6.44 5.70
C GLU A 100 -56.87 6.54 7.23
N ASP A 101 -57.68 7.48 7.73
CA ASP A 101 -57.84 7.79 9.17
C ASP A 101 -58.16 6.56 10.04
N ASP A 102 -58.87 5.57 9.50
CA ASP A 102 -59.24 4.32 10.19
C ASP A 102 -58.10 3.28 10.24
N SER A 103 -57.01 3.52 9.52
CA SER A 103 -55.84 2.65 9.41
C SER A 103 -54.55 3.26 9.96
N VAL A 104 -54.60 4.50 10.46
CA VAL A 104 -53.46 5.24 11.02
C VAL A 104 -52.82 4.50 12.20
N ASP A 105 -53.63 3.95 13.10
CA ASP A 105 -53.12 3.23 14.27
C ASP A 105 -52.34 1.97 13.87
N ALA A 106 -52.86 1.20 12.91
CA ALA A 106 -52.20 0.00 12.39
C ALA A 106 -50.90 0.33 11.63
N PHE A 107 -50.88 1.45 10.90
CA PHE A 107 -49.68 1.95 10.25
C PHE A 107 -48.61 2.39 11.28
N ALA A 108 -49.00 3.15 12.30
CA ALA A 108 -48.10 3.62 13.35
C ALA A 108 -47.48 2.46 14.14
N GLU A 109 -48.27 1.44 14.48
CA GLU A 109 -47.77 0.20 15.10
C GLU A 109 -46.79 -0.54 14.20
N GLY A 110 -47.10 -0.64 12.90
CA GLY A 110 -46.22 -1.25 11.90
C GLY A 110 -44.85 -0.57 11.83
N ILE A 111 -44.83 0.76 11.78
CA ILE A 111 -43.60 1.57 11.77
C ILE A 111 -42.82 1.43 13.08
N LEU A 112 -43.50 1.45 14.24
CA LEU A 112 -42.85 1.29 15.54
C LEU A 112 -42.13 -0.07 15.61
N VAL A 113 -42.77 -1.14 15.16
CA VAL A 113 -42.17 -2.47 15.15
C VAL A 113 -41.03 -2.57 14.13
N SER A 114 -41.27 -2.19 12.88
CA SER A 114 -40.31 -2.46 11.79
C SER A 114 -39.11 -1.53 11.79
N GLU A 115 -39.30 -0.26 12.14
CA GLU A 115 -38.23 0.74 12.08
C GLU A 115 -37.62 0.94 13.48
N VAL A 116 -38.45 1.24 14.49
CA VAL A 116 -37.92 1.62 15.80
C VAL A 116 -37.41 0.43 16.60
N LEU A 117 -38.18 -0.66 16.69
CA LEU A 117 -37.82 -1.82 17.50
C LEU A 117 -36.74 -2.68 16.82
N VAL A 118 -36.95 -3.04 15.55
CA VAL A 118 -36.03 -3.94 14.81
C VAL A 118 -34.69 -3.27 14.52
N GLU A 119 -34.65 -1.98 14.14
CA GLU A 119 -33.37 -1.30 13.91
C GLU A 119 -32.60 -1.07 15.22
N ALA A 120 -33.30 -0.81 16.33
CA ALA A 120 -32.68 -0.74 17.65
C ALA A 120 -32.08 -2.10 18.08
N GLU A 121 -32.80 -3.20 17.88
CA GLU A 121 -32.32 -4.55 18.17
C GLU A 121 -31.09 -4.90 17.32
N LYS A 122 -31.13 -4.60 16.02
CA LYS A 122 -30.01 -4.81 15.11
C LYS A 122 -28.78 -3.99 15.49
N SER A 123 -28.97 -2.72 15.90
CA SER A 123 -27.87 -1.89 16.39
C SER A 123 -27.25 -2.43 17.68
N GLU A 124 -28.05 -3.04 18.56
CA GLU A 124 -27.56 -3.71 19.77
C GLU A 124 -26.75 -4.95 19.41
N GLN A 125 -27.25 -5.78 18.49
CA GLN A 125 -26.55 -6.97 17.99
C GLN A 125 -25.22 -6.61 17.31
N ASP A 126 -25.17 -5.53 16.53
CA ASP A 126 -23.94 -5.06 15.90
C ASP A 126 -22.91 -4.61 16.94
N LEU A 127 -23.35 -3.92 18.00
CA LEU A 127 -22.49 -3.51 19.12
C LEU A 127 -21.98 -4.74 19.88
N GLU A 128 -22.85 -5.71 20.17
CA GLU A 128 -22.48 -6.98 20.80
C GLU A 128 -21.45 -7.73 19.96
N ASN A 129 -21.64 -7.82 18.64
CA ASN A 129 -20.70 -8.47 17.74
C ASN A 129 -19.33 -7.78 17.74
N ILE A 130 -19.29 -6.44 17.73
CA ILE A 130 -18.03 -5.68 17.87
C ILE A 130 -17.37 -5.99 19.22
N PHE A 131 -18.13 -6.03 20.30
CA PHE A 131 -17.63 -6.33 21.64
C PHE A 131 -17.06 -7.76 21.73
N ILE A 132 -17.78 -8.76 21.22
CA ILE A 132 -17.35 -10.17 21.20
C ILE A 132 -16.11 -10.35 20.34
N ASN A 133 -16.06 -9.75 19.15
CA ASN A 133 -14.88 -9.78 18.29
C ASN A 133 -13.67 -9.14 18.97
N SER A 134 -13.87 -8.07 19.74
CA SER A 134 -12.79 -7.44 20.50
C SER A 134 -12.18 -8.39 21.54
N LEU A 135 -13.01 -9.16 22.26
CA LEU A 135 -12.52 -10.14 23.25
C LEU A 135 -11.70 -11.27 22.60
N PHE A 136 -12.15 -11.79 21.46
CA PHE A 136 -11.46 -12.90 20.78
C PHE A 136 -10.20 -12.46 20.01
N VAL A 137 -10.17 -11.23 19.47
CA VAL A 137 -8.98 -10.68 18.82
C VAL A 137 -7.85 -10.44 19.83
N GLU A 138 -8.19 -9.99 21.05
CA GLU A 138 -7.21 -9.76 22.11
C GLU A 138 -6.62 -11.08 22.63
N ASP A 139 -7.44 -12.12 22.80
CA ASP A 139 -6.98 -13.48 23.15
C ASP A 139 -6.13 -14.13 22.05
N SER A 140 -6.46 -13.92 20.76
CA SER A 140 -5.65 -14.44 19.65
C SER A 140 -4.25 -13.82 19.59
N LEU A 141 -4.11 -12.54 19.94
CA LEU A 141 -2.81 -11.87 20.02
C LEU A 141 -2.02 -12.38 21.21
N ILE A 142 -2.69 -12.58 22.36
CA ILE A 142 -2.09 -13.18 23.57
C ILE A 142 -1.65 -14.62 23.32
N ASP A 143 -2.42 -15.45 22.62
CA ASP A 143 -2.04 -16.82 22.30
C ASP A 143 -0.80 -16.85 21.38
N SER A 144 -0.72 -15.95 20.40
CA SER A 144 0.45 -15.83 19.53
C SER A 144 1.70 -15.43 20.32
N TYR A 145 1.57 -14.46 21.23
CA TYR A 145 2.67 -13.96 22.07
C TYR A 145 3.08 -14.98 23.13
N ALA A 146 2.11 -15.64 23.77
CA ALA A 146 2.34 -16.69 24.76
C ALA A 146 3.02 -17.89 24.10
N LYS A 147 2.55 -18.32 22.92
CA LYS A 147 3.17 -19.42 22.17
C LYS A 147 4.59 -19.10 21.75
N GLU A 148 4.86 -17.90 21.23
CA GLU A 148 6.21 -17.49 20.84
C GLU A 148 7.15 -17.33 22.05
N SER A 149 6.67 -16.71 23.13
CA SER A 149 7.44 -16.55 24.36
C SER A 149 7.73 -17.89 25.03
N LEU A 150 6.74 -18.79 25.11
CA LEU A 150 6.92 -20.13 25.66
C LEU A 150 7.88 -20.97 24.81
N LEU A 151 7.76 -20.94 23.48
CA LEU A 151 8.63 -21.69 22.58
C LEU A 151 10.09 -21.17 22.64
N ASN A 152 10.28 -19.87 22.80
CA ASN A 152 11.60 -19.27 22.94
C ASN A 152 12.25 -19.47 24.32
N HIS A 153 11.48 -19.72 25.38
CA HIS A 153 12.01 -19.85 26.75
C HIS A 153 11.94 -21.27 27.34
N ILE A 154 11.14 -22.18 26.79
CA ILE A 154 11.11 -23.61 27.18
C ILE A 154 12.17 -24.42 26.41
N VAL A 155 12.58 -23.97 25.21
CA VAL A 155 13.74 -24.55 24.52
C VAL A 155 15.02 -23.91 25.08
N LEU A 156 15.32 -24.24 26.32
CA LEU A 156 16.64 -24.15 26.93
C LEU A 156 16.97 -25.48 27.62
#